data_AF-A0A442UQI0-F1
#
_entry.id   AF-A0A442UQI0-F1
#
_cell.length_a   1.000
_cell.length_b   1.000
_cell.length_c   1.000
_cell.angle_alpha   90.00
_cell.angle_beta   90.00
_cell.angle_gamma   90.00
#
_symmetry.space_group_name_H-M   'P 1'
#
loop_
_entity.id
_entity.type
_entity.pdbx_description
1 polymer ?
#
loop_
_entity_poly.entity_id
_entity_poly.type
_entity_poly.pdbx_seq_one_letter_code
_entity_poly.pdbx_strand_id
1 'polypeptide(L)'
;MRTVKKGATGQSIYFDVLDSASSTGGRKTGLVFNTASLTAYYVRNQNTATSITLATLAAANTAWASGGFKEVDATNMPGIYRLDVPDAAFATGADSVAITIKGASGMVQASYDIQLVDNVESDTYARLGAPVGASISADVAAVKAVLPSALVSGRIDASVGAMAAAVLTATAIAADAITDAKVASDVTIASVTGAVGSVTGNVTGSVGSVAAGGITATSFAADSITAAKLAADVTTELQAGLATASSVATLQTSVDDLPTNAELATALAGADDATLAAIAALNNLSAAQVNAEVDTAIADAALATAANLATVAGYLDTEIAAVLADTNELQTDWANGGRLDLILDARASQTSVDDLPTNAELATALGSADDAVLAQVALVKAKTDNLPDDPADQSLVVAATDAVMSRLGAPAGASLSADIAAVKTDTAAVKSKTDSLTFTVAGKIDANITHVNETAVTGSGATGDEWGPA
;
A
#
# COMPACT_ATOMS: atom_id res chain seq x y z
N MET A 1 79.75 -48.47 -129.19
CA MET A 1 80.50 -48.88 -127.99
C MET A 1 79.61 -49.81 -127.18
N ARG A 2 80.05 -51.05 -126.93
CA ARG A 2 79.26 -52.05 -126.19
C ARG A 2 79.58 -51.96 -124.70
N THR A 3 78.55 -52.02 -123.86
CA THR A 3 78.69 -52.06 -122.39
C THR A 3 78.45 -53.47 -121.90
N VAL A 4 79.34 -53.98 -121.05
CA VAL A 4 79.26 -55.32 -120.46
C VAL A 4 79.45 -55.20 -118.95
N LYS A 5 78.76 -56.05 -118.17
CA LYS A 5 78.93 -56.08 -116.71
C LYS A 5 80.30 -56.68 -116.35
N LYS A 6 81.00 -56.10 -115.38
CA LYS A 6 82.24 -56.67 -114.82
C LYS A 6 81.98 -58.09 -114.30
N GLY A 7 82.84 -59.03 -114.64
CA GLY A 7 82.70 -60.46 -114.34
C GLY A 7 81.79 -61.24 -115.27
N ALA A 8 81.28 -60.64 -116.37
CA ALA A 8 80.46 -61.38 -117.33
C ALA A 8 81.28 -62.47 -118.04
N THR A 9 80.66 -63.63 -118.23
CA THR A 9 81.25 -64.78 -118.94
C THR A 9 80.61 -64.97 -120.32
N GLY A 10 81.27 -65.73 -121.20
CA GLY A 10 80.71 -66.21 -122.47
C GLY A 10 80.44 -65.12 -123.52
N GLN A 11 81.24 -64.05 -123.55
CA GLN A 11 81.00 -62.94 -124.48
C GLN A 11 81.68 -63.17 -125.84
N SER A 12 80.89 -62.97 -126.91
CA SER A 12 81.36 -63.00 -128.30
C SER A 12 81.43 -61.59 -128.86
N ILE A 13 82.47 -61.31 -129.66
CA ILE A 13 82.59 -60.05 -130.41
C ILE A 13 82.76 -60.34 -131.89
N TYR A 14 82.37 -59.37 -132.71
CA TYR A 14 82.46 -59.46 -134.16
C TYR A 14 83.42 -58.38 -134.67
N PHE A 15 84.40 -58.79 -135.46
CA PHE A 15 85.37 -57.92 -136.12
C PHE A 15 85.09 -57.84 -137.61
N ASP A 16 85.24 -56.66 -138.19
CA ASP A 16 85.42 -56.48 -139.61
C ASP A 16 86.90 -56.37 -139.95
N VAL A 17 87.37 -57.26 -140.82
CA VAL A 17 88.78 -57.30 -141.23
C VAL A 17 88.89 -56.85 -142.68
N LEU A 18 89.60 -55.74 -142.90
CA LEU A 18 89.87 -55.20 -144.23
C LEU A 18 91.10 -55.86 -144.86
N ASP A 19 91.09 -55.99 -146.19
CA ASP A 19 92.27 -56.48 -146.93
C ASP A 19 93.22 -55.30 -147.21
N SER A 20 94.47 -55.40 -146.74
CA SER A 20 95.45 -54.32 -146.87
C SER A 20 95.94 -54.11 -148.31
N ALA A 21 95.72 -55.07 -149.21
CA ALA A 21 96.01 -54.96 -150.63
C ALA A 21 94.83 -54.40 -151.43
N SER A 22 93.65 -54.23 -150.82
CA SER A 22 92.47 -53.71 -151.50
C SER A 22 92.47 -52.18 -151.57
N SER A 23 92.43 -51.63 -152.78
CA SER A 23 92.27 -50.19 -153.03
C SER A 23 90.81 -49.71 -153.02
N THR A 24 89.85 -50.62 -152.87
CA THR A 24 88.40 -50.33 -152.91
C THR A 24 87.69 -50.64 -151.58
N GLY A 25 88.44 -50.90 -150.51
CA GLY A 25 87.88 -51.23 -149.19
C GLY A 25 87.37 -52.68 -149.08
N GLY A 26 87.90 -53.59 -149.91
CA GLY A 26 87.61 -55.02 -149.85
C GLY A 26 87.98 -55.64 -148.50
N ARG A 27 87.24 -56.67 -148.11
CA ARG A 27 87.39 -57.35 -146.82
C ARG A 27 88.20 -58.64 -146.95
N LYS A 28 89.00 -58.95 -145.93
CA LYS A 28 89.87 -60.13 -145.92
C LYS A 28 89.07 -61.37 -145.56
N THR A 29 88.82 -62.24 -146.53
CA THR A 29 88.12 -63.53 -146.32
C THR A 29 89.11 -64.68 -146.12
N GLY A 30 88.63 -65.80 -145.56
CA GLY A 30 89.38 -67.05 -145.48
C GLY A 30 90.43 -67.12 -144.37
N LEU A 31 90.43 -66.19 -143.40
CA LEU A 31 91.26 -66.34 -142.20
C LEU A 31 90.71 -67.47 -141.33
N VAL A 32 91.58 -68.39 -140.94
CA VAL A 32 91.29 -69.47 -139.99
C VAL A 32 92.16 -69.29 -138.76
N PHE A 33 91.80 -69.94 -137.65
CA PHE A 33 92.48 -69.76 -136.36
C PHE A 33 94.00 -69.97 -136.40
N ASN A 34 94.50 -70.79 -137.35
CA ASN A 34 95.91 -71.10 -137.57
C ASN A 34 96.51 -70.47 -138.84
N THR A 35 95.88 -69.44 -139.41
CA THR A 35 96.49 -68.67 -140.52
C THR A 35 97.85 -68.12 -140.08
N ALA A 36 98.87 -68.29 -140.92
CA ALA A 36 100.24 -67.89 -140.60
C ALA A 36 100.30 -66.41 -140.14
N SER A 37 100.99 -66.19 -139.02
CA SER A 37 101.18 -64.88 -138.37
C SER A 37 99.90 -64.20 -137.84
N LEU A 38 98.73 -64.83 -137.92
CA LEU A 38 97.50 -64.32 -137.30
C LEU A 38 97.62 -64.44 -135.78
N THR A 39 97.45 -63.33 -135.08
CA THR A 39 97.49 -63.28 -133.62
C THR A 39 96.37 -62.39 -133.08
N ALA A 40 95.86 -62.74 -131.89
CA ALA A 40 94.82 -62.00 -131.20
C ALA A 40 95.28 -61.67 -129.77
N TYR A 41 94.94 -60.48 -129.30
CA TYR A 41 95.29 -60.00 -127.96
C TYR A 41 94.12 -59.23 -127.38
N TYR A 42 93.99 -59.24 -126.05
CA TYR A 42 93.22 -58.24 -125.35
C TYR A 42 94.10 -57.47 -124.38
N VAL A 43 93.73 -56.24 -124.11
CA VAL A 43 94.30 -55.44 -123.03
C VAL A 43 93.16 -54.85 -122.22
N ARG A 44 93.23 -55.04 -120.92
CA ARG A 44 92.30 -54.40 -119.98
C ARG A 44 92.90 -53.05 -119.59
N ASN A 45 92.05 -52.07 -119.26
CA ASN A 45 92.51 -50.72 -118.92
C ASN A 45 93.68 -50.75 -117.90
N GLN A 46 94.78 -50.08 -118.22
CA GLN A 46 96.03 -50.03 -117.41
C GLN A 46 96.75 -51.38 -117.18
N ASN A 47 96.43 -52.43 -117.93
CA ASN A 47 97.14 -53.71 -117.89
C ASN A 47 98.02 -53.92 -119.12
N THR A 48 98.86 -54.96 -119.09
CA THR A 48 99.64 -55.42 -120.25
C THR A 48 98.79 -56.23 -121.22
N ALA A 49 99.12 -56.18 -122.52
CA ALA A 49 98.46 -56.99 -123.52
C ALA A 49 98.63 -58.49 -123.22
N THR A 50 97.52 -59.23 -123.22
CA THR A 50 97.48 -60.68 -122.99
C THR A 50 97.08 -61.36 -124.29
N SER A 51 97.81 -62.41 -124.68
CA SER A 51 97.50 -63.15 -125.90
C SER A 51 96.19 -63.94 -125.75
N ILE A 52 95.40 -63.95 -126.81
CA ILE A 52 94.28 -64.85 -126.98
C ILE A 52 94.78 -66.01 -127.83
N THR A 53 94.78 -67.21 -127.26
CA THR A 53 95.06 -68.43 -128.02
C THR A 53 93.86 -68.69 -128.93
N LEU A 54 94.03 -68.47 -130.23
CA LEU A 54 92.96 -68.72 -131.20
C LEU A 54 92.71 -70.22 -131.33
N ALA A 55 91.45 -70.60 -131.28
CA ALA A 55 90.99 -71.97 -131.39
C ALA A 55 89.98 -72.11 -132.53
N THR A 56 89.86 -73.33 -133.05
CA THR A 56 88.83 -73.64 -134.04
C THR A 56 87.44 -73.51 -133.40
N LEU A 57 86.51 -72.91 -134.14
CA LEU A 57 85.09 -72.93 -133.84
C LEU A 57 84.36 -73.58 -135.01
N ALA A 58 83.51 -74.57 -134.72
CA ALA A 58 82.91 -75.44 -135.75
C ALA A 58 82.08 -74.62 -136.76
N ALA A 59 81.22 -73.74 -136.25
CA ALA A 59 80.45 -72.76 -137.03
C ALA A 59 80.27 -71.46 -136.24
N ALA A 60 79.95 -70.37 -136.93
CA ALA A 60 79.81 -69.04 -136.30
C ALA A 60 78.65 -68.95 -135.28
N ASN A 61 77.73 -69.92 -135.27
CA ASN A 61 76.62 -70.04 -134.32
C ASN A 61 76.85 -71.13 -133.25
N THR A 62 78.04 -71.74 -133.20
CA THR A 62 78.37 -72.72 -132.16
C THR A 62 78.42 -72.02 -130.80
N ALA A 63 78.12 -72.75 -129.71
CA ALA A 63 78.24 -72.24 -128.35
C ALA A 63 79.62 -71.62 -128.13
N TRP A 64 79.68 -70.61 -127.26
CA TRP A 64 80.92 -69.90 -126.95
C TRP A 64 82.01 -70.86 -126.50
N ALA A 65 83.21 -70.71 -127.05
CA ALA A 65 84.40 -71.43 -126.61
C ALA A 65 85.57 -70.47 -126.54
N SER A 66 86.30 -70.43 -125.42
CA SER A 66 87.40 -69.48 -125.20
C SER A 66 88.40 -69.47 -126.36
N GLY A 67 88.57 -68.32 -127.01
CA GLY A 67 89.48 -68.13 -128.16
C GLY A 67 88.93 -68.64 -129.49
N GLY A 68 87.69 -69.13 -129.54
CA GLY A 68 87.03 -69.61 -130.75
C GLY A 68 86.97 -68.52 -131.82
N PHE A 69 87.54 -68.81 -132.99
CA PHE A 69 87.64 -67.86 -134.10
C PHE A 69 87.07 -68.46 -135.38
N LYS A 70 86.17 -67.71 -136.04
CA LYS A 70 85.50 -68.16 -137.25
C LYS A 70 85.02 -67.00 -138.11
N GLU A 71 85.20 -67.13 -139.42
CA GLU A 71 84.51 -66.28 -140.39
C GLU A 71 83.00 -66.54 -140.32
N VAL A 72 82.21 -65.49 -140.18
CA VAL A 72 80.75 -65.63 -140.02
C VAL A 72 80.13 -66.15 -141.31
N ASP A 73 80.42 -65.50 -142.43
CA ASP A 73 79.95 -65.90 -143.77
C ASP A 73 80.86 -65.26 -144.82
N ALA A 74 81.62 -66.06 -145.57
CA ALA A 74 82.55 -65.56 -146.59
C ALA A 74 81.86 -65.02 -147.86
N THR A 75 80.59 -65.35 -148.08
CA THR A 75 79.83 -64.97 -149.28
C THR A 75 78.98 -63.74 -149.03
N ASN A 76 78.20 -63.73 -147.94
CA ASN A 76 77.21 -62.68 -147.67
C ASN A 76 77.73 -61.60 -146.70
N MET A 77 78.68 -61.92 -145.83
CA MET A 77 79.31 -60.98 -144.89
C MET A 77 80.83 -61.11 -144.91
N PRO A 78 81.48 -60.97 -146.08
CA PRO A 78 82.89 -61.29 -146.26
C PRO A 78 83.75 -60.56 -145.23
N GLY A 79 84.69 -61.26 -144.61
CA GLY A 79 85.65 -60.70 -143.65
C GLY A 79 85.06 -60.23 -142.33
N ILE A 80 83.81 -60.57 -142.00
CA ILE A 80 83.32 -60.50 -140.61
C ILE A 80 83.72 -61.78 -139.88
N TYR A 81 84.40 -61.63 -138.75
CA TYR A 81 84.83 -62.75 -137.91
C TYR A 81 84.25 -62.63 -136.53
N ARG A 82 83.75 -63.75 -136.01
CA ARG A 82 83.43 -63.92 -134.60
C ARG A 82 84.70 -64.30 -133.86
N LEU A 83 84.97 -63.62 -132.76
CA LEU A 83 85.92 -64.03 -131.75
C LEU A 83 85.19 -64.22 -130.42
N ASP A 84 85.30 -65.42 -129.88
CA ASP A 84 84.89 -65.72 -128.51
C ASP A 84 86.00 -65.31 -127.56
N VAL A 85 85.80 -64.18 -126.89
CA VAL A 85 86.84 -63.55 -126.07
C VAL A 85 86.90 -64.26 -124.72
N PRO A 86 88.09 -64.71 -124.25
CA PRO A 86 88.23 -65.37 -122.95
C PRO A 86 87.64 -64.56 -121.80
N ASP A 87 86.93 -65.22 -120.86
CA ASP A 87 86.23 -64.55 -119.74
C ASP A 87 87.13 -63.64 -118.89
N ALA A 88 88.43 -63.96 -118.80
CA ALA A 88 89.43 -63.14 -118.10
C ALA A 88 89.52 -61.70 -118.64
N ALA A 89 89.13 -61.47 -119.90
CA ALA A 89 89.04 -60.15 -120.52
C ALA A 89 87.97 -59.26 -119.86
N PHE A 90 86.91 -59.85 -119.29
CA PHE A 90 85.77 -59.14 -118.71
C PHE A 90 85.71 -59.22 -117.18
N ALA A 91 86.70 -59.82 -116.50
CA ALA A 91 86.66 -59.96 -115.04
C ALA A 91 86.57 -58.60 -114.33
N THR A 92 86.42 -58.58 -113.01
CA THR A 92 86.44 -57.34 -112.23
C THR A 92 87.85 -56.72 -112.20
N GLY A 93 87.96 -55.44 -111.83
CA GLY A 93 89.25 -54.75 -111.66
C GLY A 93 89.74 -53.92 -112.84
N ALA A 94 88.93 -53.74 -113.89
CA ALA A 94 89.20 -52.78 -114.97
C ALA A 94 87.88 -52.21 -115.52
N ASP A 95 87.92 -51.02 -116.11
CA ASP A 95 86.74 -50.30 -116.61
C ASP A 95 86.54 -50.40 -118.12
N SER A 96 87.54 -50.92 -118.84
CA SER A 96 87.42 -51.21 -120.27
C SER A 96 88.34 -52.36 -120.68
N VAL A 97 88.02 -52.96 -121.81
CA VAL A 97 88.86 -53.94 -122.49
C VAL A 97 88.89 -53.63 -123.99
N ALA A 98 90.09 -53.58 -124.55
CA ALA A 98 90.34 -53.45 -125.98
C ALA A 98 90.83 -54.79 -126.50
N ILE A 99 90.21 -55.30 -127.56
CA ILE A 99 90.59 -56.58 -128.19
C ILE A 99 91.06 -56.31 -129.61
N THR A 100 92.19 -56.89 -130.00
CA THR A 100 92.84 -56.66 -131.28
C THR A 100 93.20 -57.98 -131.96
N ILE A 101 92.99 -58.04 -133.28
CA ILE A 101 93.49 -59.10 -134.17
C ILE A 101 94.42 -58.51 -135.22
N LYS A 102 95.58 -59.16 -135.48
CA LYS A 102 96.61 -58.65 -136.40
C LYS A 102 97.55 -59.73 -136.95
N GLY A 103 98.34 -59.34 -137.96
CA GLY A 103 99.58 -60.03 -138.36
C GLY A 103 99.48 -60.96 -139.57
N ALA A 104 98.28 -61.37 -139.98
CA ALA A 104 98.11 -62.16 -141.20
C ALA A 104 98.46 -61.35 -142.46
N SER A 105 99.01 -62.00 -143.48
CA SER A 105 99.34 -61.33 -144.74
C SER A 105 98.09 -60.82 -145.46
N GLY A 106 98.12 -59.57 -145.91
CA GLY A 106 96.99 -58.91 -146.56
C GLY A 106 95.86 -58.53 -145.60
N MET A 107 96.08 -58.50 -144.28
CA MET A 107 95.09 -58.07 -143.28
C MET A 107 95.44 -56.68 -142.73
N VAL A 108 94.46 -55.80 -142.64
CA VAL A 108 94.53 -54.60 -141.79
C VAL A 108 94.17 -54.98 -140.35
N GLN A 109 94.90 -54.45 -139.36
CA GLN A 109 94.63 -54.68 -137.95
C GLN A 109 93.22 -54.20 -137.57
N ALA A 110 92.47 -55.03 -136.86
CA ALA A 110 91.14 -54.71 -136.35
C ALA A 110 91.14 -54.70 -134.81
N SER A 111 90.49 -53.69 -134.22
CA SER A 111 90.36 -53.52 -132.77
C SER A 111 88.92 -53.23 -132.37
N TYR A 112 88.49 -53.72 -131.20
CA TYR A 112 87.14 -53.51 -130.64
C TYR A 112 87.23 -53.15 -129.16
N ASP A 113 86.61 -52.04 -128.77
CA ASP A 113 86.60 -51.54 -127.40
C ASP A 113 85.26 -51.80 -126.69
N ILE A 114 85.35 -52.28 -125.45
CA ILE A 114 84.21 -52.58 -124.57
C ILE A 114 84.37 -51.84 -123.26
N GLN A 115 83.28 -51.23 -122.79
CA GLN A 115 83.20 -50.64 -121.45
C GLN A 115 82.70 -51.67 -120.44
N LEU A 116 83.33 -51.74 -119.28
CA LEU A 116 82.96 -52.62 -118.18
C LEU A 116 82.29 -51.82 -117.06
N VAL A 117 81.06 -52.16 -116.70
CA VAL A 117 80.27 -51.48 -115.65
C VAL A 117 79.90 -52.42 -114.51
N ASP A 118 79.65 -51.87 -113.32
CA ASP A 118 79.28 -52.69 -112.15
C ASP A 118 77.83 -53.23 -112.26
N ASN A 119 76.94 -52.46 -112.88
CA ASN A 119 75.53 -52.81 -113.10
C ASN A 119 75.07 -52.34 -114.49
N VAL A 120 74.19 -53.12 -115.11
CA VAL A 120 73.44 -52.72 -116.31
C VAL A 120 72.06 -52.21 -115.90
N GLU A 121 71.37 -51.43 -116.75
CA GLU A 121 70.07 -50.82 -116.41
C GLU A 121 69.03 -51.81 -115.87
N SER A 122 69.07 -53.07 -116.31
CA SER A 122 68.22 -54.15 -115.81
C SER A 122 68.41 -54.48 -114.32
N ASP A 123 69.58 -54.20 -113.73
CA ASP A 123 69.91 -54.57 -112.35
C ASP A 123 69.35 -53.59 -111.31
N THR A 124 69.07 -52.34 -111.69
CA THR A 124 68.58 -51.29 -110.78
C THR A 124 67.12 -51.48 -110.38
N TYR A 125 66.32 -52.16 -111.20
CA TYR A 125 64.88 -52.34 -110.99
C TYR A 125 64.50 -53.41 -109.94
N ALA A 126 65.45 -54.23 -109.46
CA ALA A 126 65.12 -55.37 -108.60
C ALA A 126 65.17 -55.08 -107.08
N ARG A 127 65.76 -53.95 -106.63
CA ARG A 127 66.01 -53.70 -105.19
C ARG A 127 64.96 -52.84 -104.47
N LEU A 128 63.90 -52.42 -105.14
CA LEU A 128 62.73 -51.73 -104.56
C LEU A 128 61.49 -52.29 -105.28
N GLY A 129 60.72 -53.15 -104.62
CA GLY A 129 59.70 -53.99 -105.28
C GLY A 129 58.71 -53.22 -106.17
N ALA A 130 58.76 -53.50 -107.48
CA ALA A 130 57.77 -53.21 -108.54
C ALA A 130 57.29 -51.74 -108.72
N PRO A 131 56.85 -51.31 -109.92
CA PRO A 131 56.96 -49.92 -110.37
C PRO A 131 56.08 -48.93 -109.59
N VAL A 132 56.66 -47.77 -109.32
CA VAL A 132 56.10 -46.63 -108.59
C VAL A 132 54.75 -46.17 -109.15
N GLY A 133 53.68 -46.29 -108.36
CA GLY A 133 52.36 -45.73 -108.65
C GLY A 133 51.15 -46.45 -108.04
N ALA A 134 51.27 -47.75 -107.71
CA ALA A 134 50.12 -48.54 -107.23
C ALA A 134 50.02 -48.70 -105.69
N SER A 135 51.13 -48.67 -104.94
CA SER A 135 51.14 -49.03 -103.52
C SER A 135 50.60 -47.93 -102.58
N ILE A 136 51.00 -46.68 -102.77
CA ILE A 136 50.57 -45.56 -101.89
C ILE A 136 49.06 -45.30 -102.03
N SER A 137 48.52 -45.41 -103.24
CA SER A 137 47.10 -45.20 -103.52
C SER A 137 46.21 -46.28 -102.87
N ALA A 138 46.71 -47.52 -102.78
CA ALA A 138 46.00 -48.63 -102.14
C ALA A 138 45.95 -48.46 -100.61
N ASP A 139 47.07 -48.07 -99.98
CA ASP A 139 47.13 -47.85 -98.53
C ASP A 139 46.24 -46.67 -98.09
N VAL A 140 46.23 -45.57 -98.85
CA VAL A 140 45.35 -44.42 -98.59
C VAL A 140 43.87 -44.79 -98.77
N ALA A 141 43.53 -45.61 -99.76
CA ALA A 141 42.17 -46.11 -99.95
C ALA A 141 41.71 -47.02 -98.80
N ALA A 142 42.61 -47.88 -98.28
CA ALA A 142 42.31 -48.74 -97.14
C ALA A 142 42.04 -47.95 -95.86
N VAL A 143 42.84 -46.91 -95.55
CA VAL A 143 42.62 -46.06 -94.37
C VAL A 143 41.32 -45.24 -94.48
N LYS A 144 41.00 -44.73 -95.67
CA LYS A 144 39.79 -43.92 -95.92
C LYS A 144 38.49 -44.75 -95.83
N ALA A 145 38.58 -46.07 -96.00
CA ALA A 145 37.46 -47.00 -95.86
C ALA A 145 37.17 -47.44 -94.40
N VAL A 146 38.09 -47.18 -93.45
CA VAL A 146 37.97 -47.60 -92.03
C VAL A 146 37.60 -46.43 -91.10
N LEU A 147 37.76 -45.19 -91.55
CA LEU A 147 37.24 -44.02 -90.81
C LEU A 147 35.71 -43.99 -90.91
N PRO A 148 34.97 -43.62 -89.84
CA PRO A 148 33.53 -43.44 -89.89
C PRO A 148 33.18 -42.51 -91.06
N SER A 149 32.51 -43.06 -92.08
CA SER A 149 32.13 -42.29 -93.25
C SER A 149 31.07 -41.26 -92.83
N ALA A 150 31.43 -39.98 -92.90
CA ALA A 150 30.62 -38.78 -92.61
C ALA A 150 30.58 -38.32 -91.14
N LEU A 151 31.53 -37.46 -90.79
CA LEU A 151 31.36 -36.51 -89.68
C LEU A 151 30.43 -35.38 -90.14
N VAL A 152 29.12 -35.48 -89.87
CA VAL A 152 28.21 -34.35 -90.10
C VAL A 152 28.40 -33.35 -88.95
N SER A 153 28.95 -32.16 -89.26
CA SER A 153 29.14 -31.06 -88.31
C SER A 153 30.01 -31.35 -87.08
N GLY A 154 31.02 -32.23 -87.19
CA GLY A 154 31.98 -32.44 -86.11
C GLY A 154 31.58 -33.45 -85.03
N ARG A 155 30.41 -34.11 -85.14
CA ARG A 155 29.94 -35.12 -84.17
C ARG A 155 29.82 -36.52 -84.77
N ILE A 156 30.21 -37.52 -83.99
CA ILE A 156 29.97 -38.94 -84.30
C ILE A 156 28.54 -39.25 -83.86
N ASP A 157 27.69 -39.69 -84.79
CA ASP A 157 26.39 -40.25 -84.46
C ASP A 157 26.62 -41.72 -84.05
N ALA A 158 26.43 -42.02 -82.76
CA ALA A 158 26.67 -43.35 -82.19
C ALA A 158 25.39 -43.86 -81.53
N SER A 159 24.92 -45.03 -81.95
CA SER A 159 23.85 -45.75 -81.25
C SER A 159 24.41 -46.36 -79.96
N VAL A 160 24.13 -45.71 -78.82
CA VAL A 160 24.57 -46.22 -77.51
C VAL A 160 23.48 -47.12 -76.93
N GLY A 161 23.76 -48.41 -76.79
CA GLY A 161 22.81 -49.40 -76.26
C GLY A 161 22.69 -49.37 -74.73
N ALA A 162 23.65 -50.00 -74.03
CA ALA A 162 23.73 -49.98 -72.57
C ALA A 162 24.92 -49.12 -72.13
N MET A 163 24.66 -48.13 -71.27
CA MET A 163 25.70 -47.33 -70.62
C MET A 163 25.97 -47.91 -69.22
N ALA A 164 27.23 -47.94 -68.82
CA ALA A 164 27.58 -48.25 -67.44
C ALA A 164 27.05 -47.16 -66.48
N ALA A 165 26.99 -47.47 -65.18
CA ALA A 165 26.62 -46.48 -64.17
C ALA A 165 27.56 -45.26 -64.23
N ALA A 166 27.01 -44.06 -64.00
CA ALA A 166 27.73 -42.78 -63.98
C ALA A 166 28.42 -42.36 -65.30
N VAL A 167 28.11 -42.97 -66.45
CA VAL A 167 28.59 -42.47 -67.74
C VAL A 167 27.95 -41.11 -68.10
N LEU A 168 26.70 -40.89 -67.69
CA LEU A 168 26.03 -39.59 -67.78
C LEU A 168 25.94 -38.95 -66.39
N THR A 169 26.85 -38.05 -66.08
CA THR A 169 26.88 -37.28 -64.82
C THR A 169 26.20 -35.93 -64.98
N ALA A 170 25.89 -35.25 -63.87
CA ALA A 170 25.35 -33.88 -63.90
C ALA A 170 26.23 -32.89 -64.69
N THR A 171 27.55 -33.08 -64.70
CA THR A 171 28.50 -32.29 -65.51
C THR A 171 28.51 -32.67 -67.00
N ALA A 172 28.12 -33.89 -67.35
CA ALA A 172 27.99 -34.33 -68.73
C ALA A 172 26.70 -33.81 -69.40
N ILE A 173 25.74 -33.33 -68.60
CA ILE A 173 24.47 -32.76 -69.05
C ILE A 173 24.59 -31.24 -68.98
N ALA A 174 24.49 -30.54 -70.11
CA ALA A 174 24.41 -29.08 -70.09
C ALA A 174 23.14 -28.63 -69.35
N ALA A 175 23.19 -27.47 -68.66
CA ALA A 175 22.09 -27.00 -67.82
C ALA A 175 20.72 -26.94 -68.53
N ASP A 176 20.72 -26.69 -69.84
CA ASP A 176 19.50 -26.60 -70.67
C ASP A 176 19.27 -27.82 -71.58
N ALA A 177 20.05 -28.91 -71.40
CA ALA A 177 19.93 -30.09 -72.23
C ALA A 177 18.59 -30.82 -72.03
N ILE A 178 18.02 -30.74 -70.81
CA ILE A 178 16.73 -31.32 -70.44
C ILE A 178 15.87 -30.19 -69.85
N THR A 179 15.06 -29.55 -70.70
CA THR A 179 14.01 -28.63 -70.24
C THR A 179 12.67 -29.36 -70.14
N ASP A 180 11.69 -28.80 -69.43
CA ASP A 180 10.33 -29.37 -69.32
C ASP A 180 9.71 -29.69 -70.69
N ALA A 181 10.00 -28.88 -71.71
CA ALA A 181 9.53 -29.10 -73.09
C ALA A 181 10.20 -30.30 -73.80
N LYS A 182 11.29 -30.84 -73.26
CA LYS A 182 12.10 -31.92 -73.83
C LYS A 182 11.87 -33.27 -73.15
N VAL A 183 11.24 -33.27 -71.97
CA VAL A 183 10.80 -34.49 -71.30
C VAL A 183 9.44 -34.88 -71.89
N ALA A 184 9.40 -35.99 -72.62
CA ALA A 184 8.15 -36.49 -73.19
C ALA A 184 7.19 -36.97 -72.07
N SER A 185 5.88 -36.94 -72.34
CA SER A 185 4.82 -37.23 -71.36
C SER A 185 4.83 -38.67 -70.83
N ASP A 186 5.56 -39.58 -71.46
CA ASP A 186 5.73 -40.99 -71.11
C ASP A 186 7.00 -41.27 -70.28
N VAL A 187 7.84 -40.26 -70.04
CA VAL A 187 9.00 -40.38 -69.15
C VAL A 187 8.52 -40.40 -67.69
N THR A 188 8.60 -41.55 -67.05
CA THR A 188 8.27 -41.70 -65.63
C THR A 188 9.48 -41.38 -64.75
N ILE A 189 9.40 -40.32 -63.94
CA ILE A 189 10.43 -39.98 -62.95
C ILE A 189 10.03 -40.64 -61.62
N ALA A 190 10.73 -41.70 -61.21
CA ALA A 190 10.40 -42.48 -60.02
C ALA A 190 10.58 -41.71 -58.70
N SER A 191 11.52 -40.75 -58.64
CA SER A 191 11.74 -39.91 -57.46
C SER A 191 12.46 -38.62 -57.84
N VAL A 192 12.00 -37.48 -57.32
CA VAL A 192 12.71 -36.19 -57.39
C VAL A 192 13.29 -35.90 -56.01
N THR A 193 14.61 -35.87 -55.91
CA THR A 193 15.33 -35.38 -54.73
C THR A 193 15.80 -33.96 -55.01
N GLY A 194 15.10 -32.94 -54.50
CA GLY A 194 15.43 -31.53 -54.70
C GLY A 194 14.23 -30.59 -54.52
N ALA A 195 14.46 -29.28 -54.68
CA ALA A 195 13.38 -28.29 -54.70
C ALA A 195 12.56 -28.40 -56.00
N VAL A 196 11.25 -28.53 -55.87
CA VAL A 196 10.32 -28.54 -57.02
C VAL A 196 9.73 -27.14 -57.14
N GLY A 197 9.92 -26.47 -58.28
CA GLY A 197 9.50 -25.08 -58.47
C GLY A 197 7.98 -24.87 -58.51
N SER A 198 7.23 -25.86 -59.00
CA SER A 198 5.76 -25.90 -59.01
C SER A 198 5.27 -27.33 -59.20
N VAL A 199 4.15 -27.68 -58.56
CA VAL A 199 3.43 -28.93 -58.83
C VAL A 199 2.01 -28.53 -59.25
N THR A 200 1.66 -28.74 -60.52
CA THR A 200 0.34 -28.38 -61.08
C THR A 200 -0.76 -29.40 -60.69
N GLY A 201 -0.61 -30.13 -59.59
CA GLY A 201 -1.51 -31.21 -59.18
C GLY A 201 -1.42 -31.55 -57.68
N ASN A 202 -2.16 -32.58 -57.25
CA ASN A 202 -2.21 -32.99 -55.85
C ASN A 202 -0.89 -33.64 -55.40
N VAL A 203 -0.37 -33.21 -54.26
CA VAL A 203 0.68 -33.93 -53.54
C VAL A 203 0.01 -34.97 -52.64
N THR A 204 0.14 -36.25 -52.96
CA THR A 204 -0.34 -37.34 -52.10
C THR A 204 0.73 -37.67 -51.05
N GLY A 205 0.47 -37.39 -49.77
CA GLY A 205 1.37 -37.69 -48.64
C GLY A 205 1.49 -36.58 -47.59
N SER A 206 2.41 -36.74 -46.64
CA SER A 206 2.71 -35.72 -45.62
C SER A 206 3.61 -34.62 -46.20
N VAL A 207 3.19 -33.36 -46.06
CA VAL A 207 4.05 -32.21 -46.36
C VAL A 207 4.87 -31.88 -45.11
N GLY A 208 6.19 -32.09 -45.17
CA GLY A 208 7.07 -31.97 -43.99
C GLY A 208 7.21 -30.56 -43.41
N SER A 209 6.99 -29.52 -44.22
CA SER A 209 6.97 -28.12 -43.77
C SER A 209 6.28 -27.25 -44.81
N VAL A 210 5.39 -26.36 -44.39
CA VAL A 210 4.80 -25.31 -45.24
C VAL A 210 5.39 -23.97 -44.84
N ALA A 211 5.91 -23.21 -45.81
CA ALA A 211 6.46 -21.87 -45.54
C ALA A 211 5.37 -20.91 -45.03
N ALA A 212 5.79 -19.84 -44.35
CA ALA A 212 4.87 -18.77 -43.93
C ALA A 212 4.09 -18.23 -45.13
N GLY A 213 2.75 -18.20 -45.02
CA GLY A 213 1.85 -17.80 -46.11
C GLY A 213 1.57 -18.89 -47.16
N GLY A 214 2.14 -20.10 -47.03
CA GLY A 214 1.82 -21.21 -47.95
C GLY A 214 0.41 -21.79 -47.77
N ILE A 215 -0.16 -21.64 -46.58
CA ILE A 215 -1.60 -21.83 -46.33
C ILE A 215 -2.24 -20.45 -46.20
N THR A 216 -3.04 -20.06 -47.18
CA THR A 216 -3.89 -18.86 -47.16
C THR A 216 -5.37 -19.28 -47.15
N ALA A 217 -6.28 -18.33 -46.99
CA ALA A 217 -7.72 -18.60 -47.10
C ALA A 217 -8.10 -19.22 -48.46
N THR A 218 -7.36 -18.94 -49.53
CA THR A 218 -7.59 -19.53 -50.87
C THR A 218 -6.96 -20.91 -51.04
N SER A 219 -6.07 -21.34 -50.14
CA SER A 219 -5.48 -22.69 -50.16
C SER A 219 -6.50 -23.77 -49.81
N PHE A 220 -7.64 -23.38 -49.25
CA PHE A 220 -8.78 -24.25 -48.99
C PHE A 220 -9.84 -24.01 -50.05
N ALA A 221 -10.14 -25.04 -50.84
CA ALA A 221 -11.34 -25.02 -51.67
C ALA A 221 -12.59 -24.96 -50.78
N ALA A 222 -13.71 -24.46 -51.32
CA ALA A 222 -15.01 -24.57 -50.65
C ALA A 222 -15.25 -26.04 -50.22
N ASP A 223 -15.70 -26.24 -48.98
CA ASP A 223 -15.95 -27.55 -48.38
C ASP A 223 -14.72 -28.51 -48.32
N SER A 224 -13.51 -27.98 -48.47
CA SER A 224 -12.29 -28.78 -48.33
C SER A 224 -12.09 -29.28 -46.89
N ILE A 225 -12.54 -28.53 -45.88
CA ILE A 225 -12.62 -28.92 -44.47
C ILE A 225 -14.10 -28.94 -44.05
N THR A 226 -14.68 -30.13 -43.96
CA THR A 226 -16.03 -30.33 -43.43
C THR A 226 -15.95 -30.89 -42.01
N ALA A 227 -17.07 -30.86 -41.27
CA ALA A 227 -17.14 -31.47 -39.94
C ALA A 227 -16.68 -32.95 -39.93
N ALA A 228 -16.97 -33.70 -41.01
CA ALA A 228 -16.54 -35.10 -41.14
C ALA A 228 -15.04 -35.28 -41.39
N LYS A 229 -14.33 -34.22 -41.86
CA LYS A 229 -12.89 -34.24 -42.12
C LYS A 229 -12.08 -33.74 -40.93
N LEU A 230 -12.72 -33.11 -39.94
CA LEU A 230 -12.06 -32.70 -38.70
C LEU A 230 -11.94 -33.92 -37.77
N ALA A 231 -10.75 -34.17 -37.25
CA ALA A 231 -10.55 -35.25 -36.30
C ALA A 231 -11.34 -34.99 -35.00
N ALA A 232 -11.85 -36.06 -34.38
CA ALA A 232 -12.62 -35.97 -33.14
C ALA A 232 -11.87 -35.27 -31.98
N ASP A 233 -10.54 -35.31 -32.03
CA ASP A 233 -9.64 -34.69 -31.04
C ASP A 233 -9.74 -33.16 -31.08
N VAL A 234 -9.80 -32.55 -32.26
CA VAL A 234 -9.95 -31.09 -32.41
C VAL A 234 -11.31 -30.64 -31.86
N THR A 235 -12.37 -31.42 -32.06
CA THR A 235 -13.67 -31.13 -31.43
C THR A 235 -13.59 -31.20 -29.90
N THR A 236 -12.77 -32.10 -29.36
CA THR A 236 -12.61 -32.27 -27.91
C THR A 236 -11.83 -31.10 -27.31
N GLU A 237 -10.72 -30.68 -27.93
CA GLU A 237 -9.92 -29.54 -27.46
C GLU A 237 -10.68 -28.21 -27.55
N LEU A 238 -11.42 -27.97 -28.64
CA LEU A 238 -12.26 -26.77 -28.78
C LEU A 238 -13.41 -26.74 -27.75
N GLN A 239 -14.02 -27.90 -27.46
CA GLN A 239 -15.09 -28.00 -26.46
C GLN A 239 -14.57 -27.81 -25.03
N ALA A 240 -13.33 -28.22 -24.72
CA ALA A 240 -12.72 -28.02 -23.41
C ALA A 240 -12.51 -26.53 -23.05
N GLY A 241 -12.35 -25.66 -24.07
CA GLY A 241 -12.22 -24.21 -23.88
C GLY A 241 -13.55 -23.45 -23.75
N LEU A 242 -14.69 -24.09 -24.01
CA LEU A 242 -16.01 -23.46 -23.97
C LEU A 242 -16.67 -23.66 -22.59
N ALA A 243 -17.49 -22.70 -22.16
CA ALA A 243 -18.28 -22.86 -20.94
C ALA A 243 -19.16 -24.12 -21.05
N THR A 244 -19.05 -25.00 -20.05
CA THR A 244 -19.85 -26.22 -20.01
C THR A 244 -21.33 -25.89 -19.83
N ALA A 245 -22.21 -26.75 -20.35
CA ALA A 245 -23.65 -26.63 -20.11
C ALA A 245 -23.99 -26.58 -18.60
N SER A 246 -23.20 -27.27 -17.77
CA SER A 246 -23.34 -27.21 -16.31
C SER A 246 -23.03 -25.82 -15.76
N SER A 247 -21.94 -25.18 -16.18
CA SER A 247 -21.60 -23.82 -15.73
C SER A 247 -22.64 -22.78 -16.14
N VAL A 248 -23.24 -22.95 -17.32
CA VAL A 248 -24.33 -22.07 -17.78
C VAL A 248 -25.61 -22.29 -16.95
N ALA A 249 -25.94 -23.54 -16.62
CA ALA A 249 -27.08 -23.86 -15.77
C ALA A 249 -26.95 -23.28 -14.36
N THR A 250 -25.75 -23.32 -13.76
CA THR A 250 -25.49 -22.69 -12.45
C THR A 250 -25.70 -21.18 -12.48
N LEU A 251 -25.22 -20.50 -13.53
CA LEU A 251 -25.46 -19.07 -13.71
C LEU A 251 -26.95 -18.75 -13.85
N GLN A 252 -27.70 -19.59 -14.56
CA GLN A 252 -29.15 -19.43 -14.71
C GLN A 252 -29.87 -19.50 -13.36
N THR A 253 -29.54 -20.49 -12.51
CA THR A 253 -30.13 -20.60 -11.17
C THR A 253 -29.88 -19.36 -10.32
N SER A 254 -28.66 -18.81 -10.33
CA SER A 254 -28.36 -17.59 -9.57
C SER A 254 -29.12 -16.35 -10.07
N VAL A 255 -29.45 -16.30 -11.37
CA VAL A 255 -30.29 -15.23 -11.93
C VAL A 255 -31.76 -15.42 -11.53
N ASP A 256 -32.23 -16.66 -11.49
CA ASP A 256 -33.60 -16.99 -11.11
C ASP A 256 -33.88 -16.76 -9.61
N ASP A 257 -32.86 -16.82 -8.74
CA ASP A 257 -32.96 -16.52 -7.30
C ASP A 257 -33.10 -15.01 -6.99
N LEU A 258 -32.90 -14.12 -7.98
CA LEU A 258 -33.10 -12.69 -7.78
C LEU A 258 -34.60 -12.37 -7.71
N PRO A 259 -35.04 -11.57 -6.71
CA PRO A 259 -36.44 -11.21 -6.60
C PRO A 259 -36.89 -10.43 -7.84
N THR A 260 -38.02 -10.84 -8.39
CA THR A 260 -38.68 -10.11 -9.46
C THR A 260 -39.22 -8.76 -8.95
N ASN A 261 -39.41 -7.81 -9.86
CA ASN A 261 -40.01 -6.52 -9.52
C ASN A 261 -41.39 -6.66 -8.84
N ALA A 262 -42.13 -7.72 -9.14
CA ALA A 262 -43.43 -8.02 -8.53
C ALA A 262 -43.28 -8.45 -7.07
N GLU A 263 -42.34 -9.36 -6.77
CA GLU A 263 -42.06 -9.81 -5.40
C GLU A 263 -41.56 -8.67 -4.53
N LEU A 264 -40.66 -7.83 -5.07
CA LEU A 264 -40.17 -6.66 -4.37
C LEU A 264 -41.29 -5.66 -4.06
N ALA A 265 -42.20 -5.41 -5.03
CA ALA A 265 -43.34 -4.52 -4.83
C ALA A 265 -44.30 -5.03 -3.74
N THR A 266 -44.57 -6.34 -3.71
CA THR A 266 -45.39 -6.96 -2.66
C THR A 266 -44.74 -6.83 -1.28
N ALA A 267 -43.43 -7.09 -1.18
CA ALA A 267 -42.70 -6.96 0.08
C ALA A 267 -42.72 -5.51 0.61
N LEU A 268 -42.54 -4.53 -0.27
CA LEU A 268 -42.56 -3.12 0.10
C LEU A 268 -43.95 -2.64 0.54
N ALA A 269 -45.02 -3.09 -0.14
CA ALA A 269 -46.38 -2.79 0.25
C ALA A 269 -46.74 -3.36 1.63
N GLY A 270 -46.34 -4.62 1.91
CA GLY A 270 -46.56 -5.22 3.23
C GLY A 270 -45.81 -4.50 4.35
N ALA A 271 -44.62 -3.95 4.08
CA ALA A 271 -43.89 -3.13 5.04
C ALA A 271 -44.58 -1.79 5.31
N ASP A 272 -45.11 -1.14 4.26
CA ASP A 272 -45.85 0.13 4.35
C ASP A 272 -47.12 -0.03 5.21
N ASP A 273 -47.90 -1.09 4.97
CA ASP A 273 -49.11 -1.42 5.75
C ASP A 273 -48.80 -1.63 7.24
N ALA A 274 -47.70 -2.32 7.57
CA ALA A 274 -47.29 -2.56 8.95
C ALA A 274 -46.91 -1.26 9.68
N THR A 275 -46.19 -0.36 9.00
CA THR A 275 -45.85 0.96 9.56
C THR A 275 -47.10 1.82 9.76
N LEU A 276 -48.04 1.81 8.82
CA LEU A 276 -49.28 2.57 8.93
C LEU A 276 -50.16 2.06 10.08
N ALA A 277 -50.22 0.74 10.30
CA ALA A 277 -50.92 0.13 11.41
C ALA A 277 -50.35 0.54 12.77
N ALA A 278 -49.02 0.62 12.90
CA ALA A 278 -48.36 1.08 14.12
C ALA A 278 -48.68 2.55 14.43
N ILE A 279 -48.67 3.42 13.43
CA ILE A 279 -49.03 4.85 13.60
C ILE A 279 -50.50 5.01 13.99
N ALA A 280 -51.40 4.22 13.40
CA ALA A 280 -52.82 4.24 13.73
C ALA A 280 -53.07 3.83 15.20
N ALA A 281 -52.33 2.86 15.73
CA ALA A 281 -52.46 2.42 17.12
C ALA A 281 -52.13 3.52 18.14
N LEU A 282 -51.16 4.39 17.87
CA LEU A 282 -50.84 5.54 18.73
C LEU A 282 -51.97 6.60 18.72
N ASN A 283 -52.61 6.81 17.57
CA ASN A 283 -53.66 7.82 17.40
C ASN A 283 -55.04 7.37 17.90
N ASN A 284 -55.18 6.11 18.34
CA ASN A 284 -56.46 5.53 18.76
C ASN A 284 -56.60 5.38 20.29
N LEU A 285 -55.74 6.04 21.07
CA LEU A 285 -55.93 6.15 22.52
C LEU A 285 -57.16 7.02 22.79
N SER A 286 -58.18 6.43 23.39
CA SER A 286 -59.36 7.16 23.84
C SER A 286 -59.02 8.10 25.00
N ALA A 287 -59.80 9.17 25.18
CA ALA A 287 -59.66 10.07 26.33
C ALA A 287 -59.72 9.31 27.68
N ALA A 288 -60.45 8.19 27.75
CA ALA A 288 -60.51 7.34 28.92
C ALA A 288 -59.17 6.65 29.23
N GLN A 289 -58.46 6.17 28.20
CA GLN A 289 -57.13 5.56 28.36
C GLN A 289 -56.09 6.60 28.77
N VAL A 290 -56.15 7.79 28.18
CA VAL A 290 -55.28 8.91 28.57
C VAL A 290 -55.51 9.29 30.03
N ASN A 291 -56.76 9.43 30.47
CA ASN A 291 -57.08 9.76 31.85
C ASN A 291 -56.62 8.66 32.83
N ALA A 292 -56.80 7.38 32.50
CA ALA A 292 -56.33 6.27 33.35
C ALA A 292 -54.80 6.26 33.52
N GLU A 293 -54.06 6.58 32.47
CA GLU A 293 -52.60 6.70 32.53
C GLU A 293 -52.17 7.89 33.39
N VAL A 294 -52.87 9.03 33.26
CA VAL A 294 -52.62 10.22 34.09
C VAL A 294 -52.94 9.94 35.56
N ASP A 295 -54.04 9.25 35.86
CA ASP A 295 -54.40 8.87 37.22
C ASP A 295 -53.34 7.95 37.85
N THR A 296 -52.80 7.02 37.05
CA THR A 296 -51.70 6.14 37.47
C THR A 296 -50.43 6.93 37.77
N ALA A 297 -50.06 7.87 36.89
CA ALA A 297 -48.89 8.73 37.09
C ALA A 297 -49.01 9.62 38.34
N ILE A 298 -50.21 10.14 38.64
CA ILE A 298 -50.49 10.92 39.86
C ILE A 298 -50.36 10.04 41.12
N ALA A 299 -50.84 8.80 41.05
CA ALA A 299 -50.72 7.83 42.15
C ALA A 299 -49.25 7.45 42.41
N ASP A 300 -48.47 7.18 41.37
CA ASP A 300 -47.05 6.85 41.46
C ASP A 300 -46.21 8.01 42.03
N ALA A 301 -46.60 9.26 41.73
CA ALA A 301 -45.96 10.45 42.27
C ALA A 301 -46.24 10.70 43.77
N ALA A 302 -47.07 9.88 44.42
CA ALA A 302 -47.46 9.98 45.82
C ALA A 302 -48.00 11.37 46.23
N LEU A 303 -48.61 12.10 45.29
CA LEU A 303 -49.19 13.40 45.56
C LEU A 303 -50.50 13.23 46.37
N ALA A 304 -50.78 14.16 47.28
CA ALA A 304 -51.98 14.09 48.09
C ALA A 304 -53.23 14.11 47.19
N THR A 305 -54.08 13.09 47.31
CA THR A 305 -55.27 12.97 46.48
C THR A 305 -56.29 14.06 46.81
N ALA A 306 -57.24 14.31 45.91
CA ALA A 306 -58.35 15.21 46.16
C ALA A 306 -59.14 14.84 47.44
N ALA A 307 -59.25 13.54 47.76
CA ALA A 307 -59.90 13.06 48.98
C ALA A 307 -59.09 13.38 50.25
N ASN A 308 -57.76 13.30 50.19
CA ASN A 308 -56.88 13.70 51.29
C ASN A 308 -57.03 15.20 51.59
N LEU A 309 -57.05 16.05 50.55
CA LEU A 309 -57.23 17.50 50.70
C LEU A 309 -58.61 17.84 51.28
N ALA A 310 -59.67 17.18 50.83
CA ALA A 310 -61.02 17.38 51.35
C ALA A 310 -61.13 17.01 52.84
N THR A 311 -60.42 15.95 53.26
CA THR A 311 -60.36 15.54 54.68
C THR A 311 -59.69 16.61 55.54
N VAL A 312 -58.54 17.14 55.09
CA VAL A 312 -57.81 18.20 55.81
C VAL A 312 -58.66 19.48 55.91
N ALA A 313 -59.38 19.84 54.84
CA ALA A 313 -60.29 21.00 54.87
C ALA A 313 -61.39 20.83 55.92
N GLY A 314 -62.02 19.65 56.01
CA GLY A 314 -63.08 19.38 56.98
C GLY A 314 -62.62 19.44 58.45
N TYR A 315 -61.38 19.04 58.73
CA TYR A 315 -60.79 19.24 60.06
C TYR A 315 -60.66 20.74 60.36
N LEU A 316 -59.94 21.46 59.49
CA LEU A 316 -59.70 22.89 59.67
C LEU A 316 -61.00 23.69 59.89
N ASP A 317 -62.06 23.40 59.12
CA ASP A 317 -63.35 24.06 59.28
C ASP A 317 -63.94 23.82 60.69
N THR A 318 -63.79 22.62 61.24
CA THR A 318 -64.29 22.26 62.58
C THR A 318 -63.50 22.96 63.68
N GLU A 319 -62.17 22.92 63.63
CA GLU A 319 -61.34 23.58 64.64
C GLU A 319 -61.48 25.11 64.60
N ILE A 320 -61.53 25.70 63.39
CA ILE A 320 -61.74 27.15 63.23
C ILE A 320 -63.09 27.55 63.82
N ALA A 321 -64.16 26.79 63.57
CA ALA A 321 -65.48 27.08 64.14
C ALA A 321 -65.48 27.05 65.67
N ALA A 322 -64.77 26.10 66.29
CA ALA A 322 -64.63 26.02 67.75
C ALA A 322 -63.88 27.25 68.31
N VAL A 323 -62.76 27.65 67.71
CA VAL A 323 -61.99 28.83 68.14
C VAL A 323 -62.82 30.12 68.03
N LEU A 324 -63.61 30.26 66.96
CA LEU A 324 -64.49 31.40 66.81
C LEU A 324 -65.58 31.44 67.90
N ALA A 325 -66.12 30.29 68.29
CA ALA A 325 -67.11 30.21 69.37
C ALA A 325 -66.52 30.69 70.71
N ASP A 326 -65.38 30.13 71.13
CA ASP A 326 -64.71 30.51 72.38
C ASP A 326 -64.35 32.01 72.40
N THR A 327 -63.91 32.54 71.25
CA THR A 327 -63.58 33.97 71.13
C THR A 327 -64.81 34.86 71.31
N ASN A 328 -65.96 34.46 70.75
CA ASN A 328 -67.22 35.20 70.92
C ASN A 328 -67.71 35.16 72.38
N GLU A 329 -67.51 34.04 73.08
CA GLU A 329 -67.83 33.93 74.52
C GLU A 329 -67.01 34.91 75.34
N LEU A 330 -65.68 34.96 75.14
CA LEU A 330 -64.80 35.90 75.84
C LEU A 330 -65.13 37.36 75.53
N GLN A 331 -65.43 37.68 74.27
CA GLN A 331 -65.86 39.02 73.88
C GLN A 331 -67.16 39.43 74.57
N THR A 332 -68.10 38.49 74.73
CA THR A 332 -69.36 38.73 75.43
C THR A 332 -69.13 38.93 76.93
N ASP A 333 -68.26 38.14 77.55
CA ASP A 333 -67.96 38.26 78.98
C ASP A 333 -67.29 39.60 79.33
N TRP A 334 -66.51 40.16 78.40
CA TRP A 334 -65.76 41.41 78.58
C TRP A 334 -66.56 42.67 78.18
N ALA A 335 -67.63 42.53 77.40
CA ALA A 335 -68.50 43.64 77.06
C ALA A 335 -69.16 44.24 78.32
N ASN A 336 -69.56 45.51 78.25
CA ASN A 336 -70.26 46.18 79.35
C ASN A 336 -71.58 45.44 79.66
N GLY A 337 -71.75 45.00 80.91
CA GLY A 337 -72.83 44.10 81.34
C GLY A 337 -72.52 42.61 81.25
N GLY A 338 -71.30 42.23 80.82
CA GLY A 338 -70.81 40.85 80.74
C GLY A 338 -70.32 40.30 82.08
N ARG A 339 -70.03 38.99 82.16
CA ARG A 339 -69.64 38.34 83.43
C ARG A 339 -68.36 38.90 84.04
N LEU A 340 -67.32 39.10 83.24
CA LEU A 340 -66.03 39.62 83.70
C LEU A 340 -66.15 41.10 84.08
N ASP A 341 -66.94 41.85 83.32
CA ASP A 341 -67.26 43.25 83.57
C ASP A 341 -68.01 43.45 84.89
N LEU A 342 -69.09 42.68 85.14
CA LEU A 342 -69.83 42.72 86.41
C LEU A 342 -68.96 42.37 87.63
N ILE A 343 -68.02 41.43 87.49
CA ILE A 343 -67.08 41.09 88.56
C ILE A 343 -66.12 42.25 88.83
N LEU A 344 -65.64 42.94 87.79
CA LEU A 344 -64.79 44.12 87.92
C LEU A 344 -65.54 45.28 88.56
N ASP A 345 -66.78 45.53 88.14
CA ASP A 345 -67.66 46.54 88.73
C ASP A 345 -67.96 46.25 90.20
N ALA A 346 -68.26 45.00 90.54
CA ALA A 346 -68.52 44.59 91.92
C ALA A 346 -67.27 44.74 92.81
N ARG A 347 -66.07 44.51 92.27
CA ARG A 347 -64.80 44.77 92.96
C ARG A 347 -64.56 46.26 93.18
N ALA A 348 -64.89 47.09 92.19
CA ALA A 348 -64.77 48.54 92.29
C ALA A 348 -65.78 49.15 93.28
N SER A 349 -66.95 48.53 93.44
CA SER A 349 -68.03 48.97 94.34
C SER A 349 -67.99 48.34 95.75
N GLN A 350 -66.92 47.62 96.10
CA GLN A 350 -66.84 46.99 97.41
C GLN A 350 -66.55 48.04 98.50
N THR A 351 -67.41 48.09 99.53
CA THR A 351 -67.38 49.10 100.60
C THR A 351 -66.02 49.18 101.32
N SER A 352 -65.27 48.07 101.39
CA SER A 352 -63.91 48.06 101.98
C SER A 352 -62.87 48.85 101.19
N VAL A 353 -63.13 49.11 99.90
CA VAL A 353 -62.31 50.00 99.06
C VAL A 353 -62.77 51.46 99.21
N ASP A 354 -64.08 51.66 99.44
CA ASP A 354 -64.70 52.99 99.64
C ASP A 354 -64.60 53.53 101.07
N ASP A 355 -64.30 52.71 102.09
CA ASP A 355 -64.20 53.08 103.51
C ASP A 355 -62.89 53.83 103.87
N LEU A 356 -62.02 54.11 102.90
CA LEU A 356 -60.84 54.95 103.13
C LEU A 356 -61.23 56.44 103.13
N PRO A 357 -60.97 57.20 104.21
CA PRO A 357 -61.37 58.60 104.29
C PRO A 357 -60.70 59.42 103.19
N THR A 358 -61.48 60.26 102.54
CA THR A 358 -60.99 61.21 101.55
C THR A 358 -60.09 62.26 102.20
N ASN A 359 -59.22 62.89 101.41
CA ASN A 359 -58.38 63.99 101.90
C ASN A 359 -59.21 65.16 102.49
N ALA A 360 -60.45 65.35 102.01
CA ALA A 360 -61.37 66.36 102.53
C ALA A 360 -61.87 66.03 103.93
N GLU A 361 -62.28 64.77 104.15
CA GLU A 361 -62.75 64.30 105.47
C GLU A 361 -61.62 64.34 106.51
N LEU A 362 -60.41 63.94 106.12
CA LEU A 362 -59.23 64.03 106.98
C LEU A 362 -58.91 65.49 107.37
N ALA A 363 -59.02 66.43 106.43
CA ALA A 363 -58.78 67.84 106.69
C ALA A 363 -59.79 68.43 107.69
N THR A 364 -61.08 68.07 107.58
CA THR A 364 -62.12 68.50 108.54
C THR A 364 -61.89 67.94 109.94
N ALA A 365 -61.49 66.67 110.04
CA ALA A 365 -61.16 66.04 111.32
C ALA A 365 -59.97 66.71 112.01
N LEU A 366 -58.92 67.06 111.25
CA LEU A 366 -57.76 67.77 111.78
C LEU A 366 -58.10 69.18 112.27
N GLY A 367 -58.91 69.94 111.52
CA GLY A 367 -59.34 71.28 111.94
C GLY A 367 -60.16 71.27 113.24
N SER A 368 -61.06 70.30 113.39
CA SER A 368 -61.86 70.14 114.61
C SER A 368 -60.99 69.80 115.83
N ALA A 369 -59.92 69.02 115.64
CA ALA A 369 -58.97 68.69 116.70
C ALA A 369 -58.12 69.91 117.11
N ASP A 370 -57.70 70.74 116.16
CA ASP A 370 -56.95 71.97 116.41
C ASP A 370 -57.75 72.97 117.26
N ASP A 371 -59.01 73.22 116.90
CA ASP A 371 -59.92 74.08 117.66
C ASP A 371 -60.12 73.60 119.12
N ALA A 372 -60.25 72.28 119.31
CA ALA A 372 -60.40 71.69 120.64
C ALA A 372 -59.15 71.86 121.52
N VAL A 373 -57.95 71.77 120.92
CA VAL A 373 -56.68 72.02 121.61
C VAL A 373 -56.56 73.49 121.99
N LEU A 374 -56.90 74.40 121.07
CA LEU A 374 -56.85 75.84 121.31
C LEU A 374 -57.76 76.27 122.47
N ALA A 375 -58.96 75.68 122.56
CA ALA A 375 -59.89 75.91 123.67
C ALA A 375 -59.31 75.47 125.03
N GLN A 376 -58.60 74.34 125.11
CA GLN A 376 -57.97 73.89 126.35
C GLN A 376 -56.84 74.82 126.80
N VAL A 377 -56.03 75.33 125.86
CA VAL A 377 -54.93 76.27 126.16
C VAL A 377 -55.48 77.56 126.77
N ALA A 378 -56.60 78.09 126.26
CA ALA A 378 -57.23 79.29 126.80
C ALA A 378 -57.68 79.11 128.27
N LEU A 379 -58.21 77.94 128.63
CA LEU A 379 -58.60 77.63 130.02
C LEU A 379 -57.39 77.57 130.96
N VAL A 380 -56.26 77.03 130.52
CA VAL A 380 -55.01 77.02 131.31
C VAL A 380 -54.51 78.45 131.53
N LYS A 381 -54.49 79.26 130.47
CA LYS A 381 -54.07 80.66 130.54
C LYS A 381 -54.88 81.44 131.59
N ALA A 382 -56.20 81.28 131.58
CA ALA A 382 -57.09 81.94 132.55
C ALA A 382 -56.77 81.57 134.01
N LYS A 383 -56.33 80.34 134.29
CA LYS A 383 -55.90 79.94 135.64
C LYS A 383 -54.54 80.55 136.01
N THR A 384 -53.60 80.61 135.07
CA THR A 384 -52.26 81.17 135.33
C THR A 384 -52.26 82.69 135.45
N ASP A 385 -53.14 83.39 134.74
CA ASP A 385 -53.31 84.86 134.85
C ASP A 385 -53.82 85.29 136.26
N ASN A 386 -54.38 84.36 137.03
CA ASN A 386 -54.93 84.62 138.36
C ASN A 386 -53.93 84.36 139.51
N LEU A 387 -52.66 84.09 139.20
CA LEU A 387 -51.59 84.01 140.20
C LEU A 387 -50.95 85.39 140.42
N PRO A 388 -50.50 85.74 141.64
CA PRO A 388 -49.79 86.99 141.89
C PRO A 388 -48.49 87.08 141.08
N ASP A 389 -48.16 88.28 140.57
CA ASP A 389 -46.97 88.52 139.73
C ASP A 389 -45.63 88.27 140.46
N ASP A 390 -45.61 88.33 141.79
CA ASP A 390 -44.46 88.01 142.65
C ASP A 390 -44.93 87.25 143.90
N PRO A 391 -45.00 85.90 143.87
CA PRO A 391 -45.33 85.13 145.06
C PRO A 391 -44.23 85.31 146.11
N ALA A 392 -44.62 85.65 147.34
CA ALA A 392 -43.68 85.97 148.42
C ALA A 392 -42.55 84.92 148.54
N ASP A 393 -41.30 85.38 148.47
CA ASP A 393 -40.15 84.52 148.64
C ASP A 393 -40.01 84.04 150.10
N GLN A 394 -39.20 83.01 150.31
CA GLN A 394 -39.02 82.43 151.64
C GLN A 394 -38.48 83.47 152.65
N SER A 395 -37.69 84.45 152.19
CA SER A 395 -37.15 85.52 153.02
C SER A 395 -38.23 86.48 153.52
N LEU A 396 -39.18 86.88 152.68
CA LEU A 396 -40.29 87.78 153.03
C LEU A 396 -41.22 87.13 154.05
N VAL A 397 -41.47 85.82 153.93
CA VAL A 397 -42.28 85.06 154.89
C VAL A 397 -41.58 84.94 156.24
N VAL A 398 -40.28 84.67 156.24
CA VAL A 398 -39.47 84.62 157.48
C VAL A 398 -39.42 86.00 158.14
N ALA A 399 -39.19 87.07 157.35
CA ALA A 399 -39.16 88.44 157.87
C ALA A 399 -40.51 88.87 158.48
N ALA A 400 -41.63 88.51 157.85
CA ALA A 400 -42.96 88.76 158.40
C ALA A 400 -43.19 87.98 159.71
N THR A 401 -42.73 86.73 159.77
CA THR A 401 -42.83 85.87 160.95
C THR A 401 -42.00 86.44 162.12
N ASP A 402 -40.77 86.86 161.84
CA ASP A 402 -39.88 87.49 162.84
C ASP A 402 -40.44 88.82 163.36
N ALA A 403 -41.01 89.65 162.48
CA ALA A 403 -41.62 90.93 162.86
C ALA A 403 -42.84 90.74 163.78
N VAL A 404 -43.66 89.73 163.52
CA VAL A 404 -44.80 89.37 164.38
C VAL A 404 -44.30 88.87 165.73
N MET A 405 -43.32 87.97 165.75
CA MET A 405 -42.71 87.45 166.97
C MET A 405 -42.06 88.56 167.81
N SER A 406 -41.46 89.59 167.18
CA SER A 406 -40.87 90.74 167.89
C SER A 406 -41.92 91.65 168.53
N ARG A 407 -43.10 91.80 167.93
CA ARG A 407 -44.17 92.69 168.45
C ARG A 407 -45.03 92.02 169.52
N LEU A 408 -45.17 90.70 169.47
CA LEU A 408 -46.02 89.93 170.39
C LEU A 408 -45.21 89.14 171.44
N GLY A 409 -43.89 89.02 171.26
CA GLY A 409 -42.98 88.25 172.10
C GLY A 409 -42.92 86.76 171.72
N ALA A 410 -41.74 86.14 171.84
CA ALA A 410 -41.57 84.70 171.66
C ALA A 410 -42.22 83.94 172.84
N PRO A 411 -42.95 82.82 172.61
CA PRO A 411 -43.61 82.11 173.70
C PRO A 411 -42.61 81.32 174.56
N ALA A 412 -42.07 81.97 175.60
CA ALA A 412 -41.59 81.40 176.85
C ALA A 412 -41.54 82.47 177.99
N GLY A 413 -42.70 82.74 178.61
CA GLY A 413 -42.95 83.32 179.96
C GLY A 413 -42.09 84.45 180.56
N ALA A 414 -42.41 85.74 180.28
CA ALA A 414 -41.97 86.83 181.18
C ALA A 414 -42.81 88.14 181.24
N SER A 415 -43.52 88.61 180.21
CA SER A 415 -44.11 89.97 180.30
C SER A 415 -45.62 90.00 180.60
N LEU A 416 -46.47 89.46 179.71
CA LEU A 416 -47.92 89.65 179.87
C LEU A 416 -48.54 88.83 181.02
N SER A 417 -47.98 87.64 181.30
CA SER A 417 -48.39 86.83 182.45
C SER A 417 -47.98 87.42 183.79
N ALA A 418 -46.88 88.19 183.83
CA ALA A 418 -46.43 88.88 185.03
C ALA A 418 -47.36 90.04 185.40
N ASP A 419 -47.75 90.86 184.41
CA ASP A 419 -48.69 91.98 184.62
C ASP A 419 -50.06 91.49 185.11
N ILE A 420 -50.59 90.40 184.53
CA ILE A 420 -51.88 89.81 184.93
C ILE A 420 -51.83 89.24 186.35
N ALA A 421 -50.71 88.64 186.75
CA ALA A 421 -50.54 88.08 188.10
C ALA A 421 -50.45 89.17 189.18
N ALA A 422 -49.78 90.30 188.88
CA ALA A 422 -49.71 91.46 189.76
C ALA A 422 -51.11 92.05 190.04
N VAL A 423 -51.90 92.29 188.99
CA VAL A 423 -53.27 92.83 189.11
C VAL A 423 -54.20 91.92 189.91
N LYS A 424 -54.09 90.59 189.73
CA LYS A 424 -54.87 89.62 190.52
C LYS A 424 -54.51 89.67 192.01
N THR A 425 -53.25 89.88 192.34
CA THR A 425 -52.77 89.95 193.74
C THR A 425 -53.35 91.17 194.45
N ASP A 426 -53.29 92.34 193.83
CA ASP A 426 -53.86 93.58 194.38
C ASP A 426 -55.38 93.49 194.58
N THR A 427 -56.09 92.89 193.62
CA THR A 427 -57.54 92.71 193.68
C THR A 427 -57.97 91.83 194.86
N ALA A 428 -57.23 90.75 195.13
CA ALA A 428 -57.51 89.86 196.25
C ALA A 428 -57.31 90.57 197.61
N ALA A 429 -56.27 91.40 197.72
CA ALA A 429 -56.01 92.18 198.92
C ALA A 429 -57.10 93.24 199.20
N VAL A 430 -57.63 93.89 198.16
CA VAL A 430 -58.76 94.83 198.26
C VAL A 430 -60.02 94.10 198.74
N LYS A 431 -60.35 92.97 198.12
CA LYS A 431 -61.56 92.20 198.48
C LYS A 431 -61.56 91.81 199.96
N SER A 432 -60.43 91.30 200.47
CA SER A 432 -60.34 90.86 201.87
C SER A 432 -60.60 91.99 202.88
N LYS A 433 -60.27 93.25 202.54
CA LYS A 433 -60.55 94.41 203.41
C LYS A 433 -62.01 94.84 203.32
N THR A 434 -62.56 94.87 202.11
CA THR A 434 -63.97 95.27 201.90
C THR A 434 -64.94 94.27 202.52
N ASP A 435 -64.63 92.96 202.50
CA ASP A 435 -65.46 91.92 203.11
C ASP A 435 -65.59 92.05 204.65
N SER A 436 -64.70 92.82 205.30
CA SER A 436 -64.73 93.03 206.77
C SER A 436 -65.73 94.11 207.24
N LEU A 437 -66.28 94.88 206.30
CA LEU A 437 -67.25 95.94 206.59
C LEU A 437 -68.67 95.39 206.50
N THR A 438 -69.51 95.68 207.49
CA THR A 438 -70.90 95.20 207.55
C THR A 438 -71.85 96.31 207.10
N PHE A 439 -72.82 95.98 206.23
CA PHE A 439 -73.76 96.92 205.63
C PHE A 439 -75.17 96.31 205.61
N THR A 440 -76.05 96.75 206.51
CA THR A 440 -77.45 96.31 206.56
C THR A 440 -78.29 97.11 205.57
N VAL A 441 -77.87 98.35 205.26
CA VAL A 441 -78.47 99.18 204.22
C VAL A 441 -77.46 99.43 203.11
N ALA A 442 -77.90 99.22 201.86
CA ALA A 442 -77.05 99.39 200.69
C ALA A 442 -76.35 100.76 200.71
N GLY A 443 -75.02 100.73 200.72
CA GLY A 443 -74.16 101.93 200.69
C GLY A 443 -73.95 102.62 202.04
N LYS A 444 -74.41 102.06 203.16
CA LYS A 444 -74.17 102.61 204.50
C LYS A 444 -73.57 101.56 205.44
N ILE A 445 -72.44 101.89 206.06
CA ILE A 445 -71.74 101.01 207.00
C ILE A 445 -72.50 100.99 208.33
N ASP A 446 -72.72 99.79 208.85
CA ASP A 446 -73.24 99.64 210.20
C ASP A 446 -72.10 99.89 211.19
N ALA A 447 -72.11 101.05 211.82
CA ALA A 447 -71.10 101.46 212.77
C ALA A 447 -71.74 101.94 214.07
N ASN A 448 -71.28 101.38 215.19
CA ASN A 448 -71.59 101.91 216.50
C ASN A 448 -70.63 103.06 216.81
N ILE A 449 -71.18 104.24 217.11
CA ILE A 449 -70.38 105.39 217.57
C ILE A 449 -70.09 105.18 219.06
N THR A 450 -68.81 105.23 219.45
CA THR A 450 -68.38 105.01 220.84
C THR A 450 -68.16 106.30 221.62
N HIS A 451 -67.83 107.39 220.92
CA HIS A 451 -67.63 108.70 221.51
C HIS A 451 -68.19 109.75 220.56
N VAL A 452 -68.80 110.79 221.13
CA VAL A 452 -68.96 112.05 220.40
C VAL A 452 -67.99 113.02 221.05
N ASN A 453 -66.93 113.29 220.30
CA ASN A 453 -65.74 113.99 220.80
C ASN A 453 -65.13 113.24 222.00
N GLU A 454 -64.93 113.89 223.15
CA GLU A 454 -64.35 113.26 224.34
C GLU A 454 -65.39 112.74 225.33
N THR A 455 -66.67 112.91 225.00
CA THR A 455 -67.76 112.45 225.85
C THR A 455 -68.19 111.07 225.36
N ALA A 456 -67.86 110.05 226.16
CA ALA A 456 -68.28 108.69 225.92
C ALA A 456 -69.80 108.60 225.95
N VAL A 457 -70.38 107.98 224.93
CA VAL A 457 -71.82 107.84 224.81
C VAL A 457 -72.21 106.49 225.41
N THR A 458 -72.92 106.49 226.53
CA THR A 458 -73.39 105.25 227.16
C THR A 458 -74.81 104.96 226.71
N GLY A 459 -74.95 104.02 225.79
CA GLY A 459 -76.21 103.57 225.23
C GLY A 459 -75.94 102.41 224.29
N SER A 460 -76.72 101.34 224.39
CA SER A 460 -76.40 100.03 223.80
C SER A 460 -76.79 99.88 222.33
N GLY A 461 -77.22 100.97 221.68
CA GLY A 461 -77.65 100.93 220.27
C GLY A 461 -78.89 100.06 220.03
N ALA A 462 -79.63 99.69 221.08
CA ALA A 462 -80.92 99.01 220.97
C ALA A 462 -82.05 100.02 220.75
N THR A 463 -83.08 99.61 220.01
CA THR A 463 -84.18 100.47 219.54
C THR A 463 -84.94 101.15 220.68
N GLY A 464 -84.90 102.49 220.73
CA GLY A 464 -85.68 103.30 221.66
C GLY A 464 -85.01 104.58 222.17
N ASP A 465 -83.69 104.70 222.11
CA ASP A 465 -82.93 105.94 222.41
C ASP A 465 -82.62 106.73 221.14
N GLU A 466 -82.35 108.04 221.29
CA GLU A 466 -82.16 109.07 220.24
C GLU A 466 -81.11 108.75 219.16
N TRP A 467 -80.39 107.63 219.30
CA TRP A 467 -79.31 107.17 218.43
C TRP A 467 -79.47 105.71 217.96
N GLY A 468 -80.70 105.19 217.85
CA GLY A 468 -80.98 103.88 217.24
C GLY A 468 -81.38 103.96 215.76
N PRO A 469 -80.79 103.16 214.84
CA PRO A 469 -81.11 103.18 213.40
C PRO A 469 -82.42 102.43 213.07
N ALA A 470 -83.09 102.98 212.05
CA ALA A 470 -84.45 102.69 211.56
C ALA A 470 -84.59 101.43 210.70
#